data_AF-A0A432KFF3-F1
#
_entry.id   AF-A0A432KFF3-F1
#
_cell.length_a   1.000
_cell.length_b   1.000
_cell.length_c   1.000
_cell.angle_alpha   90.00
_cell.angle_beta   90.00
_cell.angle_gamma   90.00
#
_symmetry.space_group_name_H-M   'P 1'
#
loop_
_entity.id
_entity.type
_entity.pdbx_description
1 polymer ?
#
loop_
_entity_poly.entity_id
_entity_poly.type
_entity_poly.pdbx_seq_one_letter_code
_entity_poly.pdbx_strand_id
1 'polypeptide(L)'
;MARPNIKLIKAIRTAARKIQKGTHYQWGHMGGCNCGHLAQELTPYSKREIHEYAMRKSGDWTDQVEDYCGTTEMPMDEIISSMMDSGLERKDMIDLERLKNQEVRRYMGERGVKLYHNNKEDVVDYMLAWADLLEEKLLNKINLPADIGEFESIYENQIAY
;
A
#
# COMPACT_ATOMS: atom_id res chain seq x y z
N MET A 1 12.32 -0.32 -1.58
CA MET A 1 11.27 -0.38 -0.54
C MET A 1 10.66 0.99 -0.48
N ALA A 2 9.34 1.06 -0.48
CA ALA A 2 8.58 2.31 -0.57
C ALA A 2 9.00 3.37 0.46
N ARG A 3 8.92 4.64 0.05
CA ARG A 3 9.19 5.79 0.91
C ARG A 3 8.04 5.94 1.93
N PRO A 4 8.30 5.73 3.23
CA PRO A 4 7.23 5.78 4.23
C PRO A 4 6.60 7.17 4.31
N ASN A 5 5.28 7.23 4.22
CA ASN A 5 4.49 8.43 4.40
C ASN A 5 3.04 8.08 4.78
N ILE A 6 2.35 9.04 5.44
CA ILE A 6 1.00 8.82 5.98
C ILE A 6 -0.02 8.46 4.88
N LYS A 7 0.05 9.11 3.71
CA LYS A 7 -0.87 8.87 2.58
C LYS A 7 -0.76 7.41 2.12
N LEU A 8 0.45 6.94 1.87
CA LEU A 8 0.70 5.57 1.40
C LEU A 8 0.30 4.52 2.44
N ILE A 9 0.69 4.70 3.71
CA ILE A 9 0.34 3.78 4.80
C ILE A 9 -1.18 3.64 4.92
N LYS A 10 -1.91 4.77 4.89
CA LYS A 10 -3.37 4.79 4.93
C LYS A 10 -3.99 4.08 3.72
N ALA A 11 -3.45 4.29 2.52
CA ALA A 11 -3.93 3.64 1.30
C ALA A 11 -3.77 2.11 1.36
N ILE A 12 -2.59 1.63 1.78
CA ILE A 12 -2.32 0.19 1.95
C ILE A 12 -3.29 -0.43 2.96
N ARG A 13 -3.46 0.18 4.15
CA ARG A 13 -4.42 -0.30 5.17
C ARG A 13 -5.86 -0.30 4.66
N THR A 14 -6.25 0.72 3.90
CA THR A 14 -7.61 0.83 3.36
C THR A 14 -7.88 -0.25 2.32
N ALA A 15 -6.95 -0.45 1.39
CA ALA A 15 -7.03 -1.51 0.38
C ALA A 15 -7.15 -2.89 1.04
N ALA A 16 -6.26 -3.21 2.00
CA ALA A 16 -6.31 -4.47 2.74
C ALA A 16 -7.66 -4.69 3.44
N ARG A 17 -8.18 -3.67 4.14
CA ARG A 17 -9.48 -3.76 4.84
C ARG A 17 -10.64 -3.91 3.87
N LYS A 18 -10.62 -3.27 2.70
CA LYS A 18 -11.65 -3.43 1.66
C LYS A 18 -11.64 -4.85 1.09
N ILE A 19 -10.46 -5.41 0.82
CA ILE A 19 -10.31 -6.82 0.41
C ILE A 19 -10.90 -7.72 1.50
N GLN A 20 -10.47 -7.55 2.76
CA GLN A 20 -10.91 -8.33 3.91
C GLN A 20 -12.45 -8.35 4.04
N LYS A 21 -13.09 -7.17 3.99
CA LYS A 21 -14.54 -6.97 4.12
C LYS A 21 -15.38 -7.53 2.97
N GLY A 22 -14.77 -8.07 1.91
CA GLY A 22 -15.49 -8.77 0.85
C GLY A 22 -15.64 -8.00 -0.45
N THR A 23 -14.81 -6.98 -0.70
CA THR A 23 -14.68 -6.47 -2.07
C THR A 23 -14.23 -7.61 -2.99
N HIS A 24 -14.73 -7.67 -4.23
CA HIS A 24 -14.39 -8.72 -5.18
C HIS A 24 -12.90 -8.69 -5.54
N TYR A 25 -12.15 -9.55 -4.86
CA TYR A 25 -10.75 -9.85 -5.09
C TYR A 25 -10.61 -10.95 -6.14
N GLN A 26 -9.79 -10.70 -7.16
CA GLN A 26 -9.51 -11.68 -8.20
C GLN A 26 -8.13 -11.43 -8.79
N TRP A 27 -7.21 -12.35 -8.52
CA TRP A 27 -5.93 -12.36 -9.21
C TRP A 27 -6.14 -12.58 -10.72
N GLY A 28 -5.42 -11.82 -11.55
CA GLY A 28 -5.63 -11.74 -13.01
C GLY A 28 -6.66 -10.70 -13.48
N HIS A 29 -7.51 -10.17 -12.59
CA HIS A 29 -8.31 -8.97 -12.91
C HIS A 29 -7.51 -7.73 -12.50
N MET A 30 -7.01 -6.96 -13.47
CA MET A 30 -6.04 -5.88 -13.22
C MET A 30 -6.47 -4.80 -12.23
N GLY A 31 -7.77 -4.46 -12.15
CA GLY A 31 -8.30 -3.57 -11.11
C GLY A 31 -8.77 -4.26 -9.82
N GLY A 32 -8.71 -5.59 -9.72
CA GLY A 32 -9.22 -6.38 -8.60
C GLY A 32 -8.19 -7.31 -7.95
N CYS A 33 -6.94 -7.25 -8.40
CA CYS A 33 -5.80 -7.96 -7.81
C CYS A 33 -5.10 -7.08 -6.75
N ASN A 34 -3.93 -7.52 -6.27
CA ASN A 34 -3.14 -6.89 -5.23
C ASN A 34 -2.83 -5.42 -5.53
N CYS A 35 -2.14 -5.18 -6.65
CA CYS A 35 -1.79 -3.83 -7.08
C CYS A 35 -3.02 -3.04 -7.52
N GLY A 36 -3.99 -3.69 -8.16
CA GLY A 36 -5.25 -3.05 -8.56
C GLY A 36 -6.05 -2.48 -7.39
N HIS A 37 -6.05 -3.16 -6.24
CA HIS A 37 -6.67 -2.65 -5.02
C HIS A 37 -5.92 -1.46 -4.43
N LEU A 38 -4.59 -1.49 -4.43
CA LEU A 38 -3.80 -0.36 -3.96
C LEU A 38 -3.92 0.85 -4.90
N ALA A 39 -3.95 0.62 -6.21
CA ALA A 39 -4.11 1.65 -7.23
C ALA A 39 -5.43 2.44 -7.06
N GLN A 40 -6.53 1.76 -6.74
CA GLN A 40 -7.82 2.41 -6.43
C GLN A 40 -7.75 3.38 -5.23
N GLU A 41 -6.85 3.15 -4.28
CA GLU A 41 -6.70 4.03 -3.11
C GLU A 41 -5.68 5.16 -3.33
N LEU A 42 -4.77 5.00 -4.29
CA LEU A 42 -3.70 5.96 -4.58
C LEU A 42 -4.02 6.90 -5.75
N THR A 43 -4.98 6.52 -6.59
CA THR A 43 -5.33 7.19 -7.84
C THR A 43 -6.84 7.46 -7.90
N PRO A 44 -7.32 8.35 -8.79
CA PRO A 44 -8.75 8.60 -8.95
C PRO A 44 -9.48 7.49 -9.73
N TYR A 45 -8.76 6.51 -10.28
CA TYR A 45 -9.33 5.52 -11.19
C TYR A 45 -10.05 4.38 -10.45
N SER A 46 -11.21 4.02 -10.97
CA SER A 46 -12.00 2.89 -10.47
C SER A 46 -11.39 1.54 -10.88
N LYS A 47 -11.81 0.45 -10.20
CA LYS A 47 -11.51 -0.94 -10.60
C LYS A 47 -11.73 -1.19 -12.09
N ARG A 48 -12.82 -0.65 -12.65
CA ARG A 48 -13.18 -0.84 -14.06
C ARG A 48 -12.18 -0.12 -14.98
N GLU A 49 -11.90 1.15 -14.70
CA GLU A 49 -10.96 1.95 -15.51
C GLU A 49 -9.55 1.38 -15.46
N ILE A 50 -9.06 1.01 -14.27
CA ILE A 50 -7.74 0.36 -14.13
C ILE A 50 -7.66 -0.91 -14.97
N HIS A 51 -8.73 -1.72 -14.97
CA HIS A 51 -8.75 -2.92 -15.79
C HIS A 51 -8.77 -2.59 -17.29
N GLU A 52 -9.66 -1.71 -17.74
CA GLU A 52 -9.74 -1.29 -19.14
C GLU A 52 -8.42 -0.71 -19.66
N TYR A 53 -7.70 0.06 -18.84
CA TYR A 53 -6.42 0.66 -19.21
C TYR A 53 -5.32 -0.38 -19.32
N ALA A 54 -5.25 -1.31 -18.36
CA ALA A 54 -4.27 -2.39 -18.39
C ALA A 54 -4.48 -3.34 -19.58
N MET A 55 -5.73 -3.61 -19.98
CA MET A 55 -6.06 -4.52 -21.09
C MET A 55 -5.61 -4.03 -22.48
N ARG A 56 -5.06 -2.80 -22.59
CA ARG A 56 -4.43 -2.33 -23.83
C ARG A 56 -3.09 -3.01 -24.12
N LYS A 57 -2.49 -3.66 -23.11
CA LYS A 57 -1.33 -4.53 -23.20
C LYS A 57 -1.64 -5.87 -22.53
N SER A 58 -0.89 -6.90 -22.90
CA SER A 58 -0.95 -8.19 -22.19
C SER A 58 -0.15 -8.15 -20.89
N GLY A 59 -0.40 -9.13 -20.02
CA GLY A 59 0.37 -9.33 -18.80
C GLY A 59 -0.29 -8.75 -17.56
N ASP A 60 0.33 -9.02 -16.41
CA ASP A 60 -0.10 -8.51 -15.12
C ASP A 60 0.71 -7.29 -14.67
N TRP A 61 0.51 -6.85 -13.43
CA TRP A 61 1.19 -5.66 -12.91
C TRP A 61 2.70 -5.75 -12.92
N THR A 62 3.29 -6.96 -12.85
CA THR A 62 4.73 -7.15 -13.02
C THR A 62 5.13 -6.71 -14.42
N ASP A 63 4.47 -7.26 -15.44
CA ASP A 63 4.76 -6.98 -16.85
C ASP A 63 4.53 -5.49 -17.17
N GLN A 64 3.40 -4.92 -16.70
CA GLN A 64 3.06 -3.51 -16.94
C GLN A 64 4.08 -2.55 -16.30
N VAL A 65 4.60 -2.86 -15.11
CA VAL A 65 5.59 -2.04 -14.40
C VAL A 65 6.99 -2.20 -14.97
N GLU A 66 7.34 -3.38 -15.49
CA GLU A 66 8.58 -3.61 -16.23
C GLU A 66 8.59 -2.81 -17.54
N ASP A 67 7.46 -2.83 -18.27
CA ASP A 67 7.27 -2.09 -19.53
C ASP A 67 7.00 -0.58 -19.35
N TYR A 68 6.86 -0.11 -18.10
CA TYR A 68 6.54 1.29 -17.82
C TYR A 68 7.59 2.25 -18.38
N CYS A 69 7.13 3.24 -19.13
CA CYS A 69 7.91 4.34 -19.65
C CYS A 69 7.28 5.67 -19.23
N GLY A 70 8.02 6.56 -18.57
CA GLY A 70 7.47 7.81 -18.04
C GLY A 70 7.21 8.91 -19.08
N THR A 71 7.42 8.64 -20.36
CA THR A 71 7.25 9.63 -21.46
C THR A 71 6.11 9.29 -22.41
N THR A 72 5.44 8.16 -22.21
CA THR A 72 4.30 7.71 -23.03
C THR A 72 3.00 8.33 -22.51
N GLU A 73 2.04 8.55 -23.41
CA GLU A 73 0.68 9.01 -23.06
C GLU A 73 -0.29 7.83 -22.84
N MET A 74 0.23 6.69 -22.35
CA MET A 74 -0.62 5.53 -22.13
C MET A 74 -1.30 5.62 -20.76
N PRO A 75 -2.62 5.37 -20.66
CA PRO A 75 -3.33 5.52 -19.39
C PRO A 75 -2.83 4.62 -18.24
N MET A 76 -2.26 3.45 -18.56
CA MET A 76 -1.64 2.59 -17.54
C MET A 76 -0.35 3.21 -16.99
N ASP A 77 0.43 3.88 -17.83
CA ASP A 77 1.67 4.55 -17.42
C ASP A 77 1.36 5.75 -16.50
N GLU A 78 0.21 6.44 -16.71
CA GLU A 78 -0.30 7.46 -15.79
C GLU A 78 -0.63 6.90 -14.40
N ILE A 79 -1.29 5.73 -14.33
CA ILE A 79 -1.58 5.06 -13.06
C ILE A 79 -0.29 4.71 -12.32
N ILE A 80 0.67 4.11 -13.03
CA ILE A 80 1.97 3.71 -12.46
C ILE A 80 2.71 4.95 -11.95
N SER A 81 2.74 6.04 -12.73
CA SER A 81 3.33 7.31 -12.32
C SER A 81 2.68 7.86 -11.04
N SER A 82 1.34 7.90 -10.98
CA SER A 82 0.62 8.40 -9.79
C SER A 82 0.86 7.54 -8.54
N MET A 83 1.05 6.23 -8.71
CA MET A 83 1.44 5.33 -7.64
C MET A 83 2.86 5.61 -7.15
N MET A 84 3.80 5.87 -8.08
CA MET A 84 5.17 6.24 -7.75
C MET A 84 5.26 7.60 -7.03
N ASP A 85 4.50 8.60 -7.48
CA ASP A 85 4.41 9.91 -6.83
C ASP A 85 3.88 9.83 -5.40
N SER A 86 3.07 8.81 -5.10
CA SER A 86 2.59 8.51 -3.76
C SER A 86 3.64 7.83 -2.85
N GLY A 87 4.84 7.56 -3.37
CA GLY A 87 5.99 7.06 -2.63
C GLY A 87 6.37 5.61 -2.92
N LEU A 88 5.76 4.97 -3.92
CA LEU A 88 6.12 3.61 -4.34
C LEU A 88 7.31 3.64 -5.33
N GLU A 89 8.14 2.60 -5.27
CA GLU A 89 9.08 2.28 -6.33
C GLU A 89 8.50 1.18 -7.23
N ARG A 90 9.01 1.04 -8.46
CA ARG A 90 8.62 -0.07 -9.37
C ARG A 90 8.68 -1.43 -8.68
N LYS A 91 9.76 -1.66 -7.92
CA LYS A 91 9.98 -2.90 -7.18
C LYS A 91 8.87 -3.18 -6.16
N ASP A 92 8.31 -2.15 -5.53
CA ASP A 92 7.26 -2.36 -4.52
C ASP A 92 5.97 -2.88 -5.16
N MET A 93 5.64 -2.42 -6.37
CA MET A 93 4.48 -2.92 -7.13
C MET A 93 4.71 -4.37 -7.61
N ILE A 94 5.89 -4.67 -8.15
CA ILE A 94 6.26 -6.03 -8.54
C ILE A 94 6.24 -6.99 -7.33
N ASP A 95 6.79 -6.54 -6.20
CA ASP A 95 6.79 -7.34 -4.97
C ASP A 95 5.37 -7.52 -4.42
N LEU A 96 4.50 -6.50 -4.47
CA LEU A 96 3.11 -6.60 -4.03
C LEU A 96 2.32 -7.57 -4.89
N GLU A 97 2.51 -7.53 -6.21
CA GLU A 97 1.83 -8.43 -7.14
C GLU A 97 2.12 -9.91 -6.86
N ARG A 98 3.28 -10.19 -6.24
CA ARG A 98 3.74 -11.55 -5.95
C ARG A 98 3.95 -11.88 -4.46
N LEU A 99 3.67 -10.94 -3.56
CA LEU A 99 3.96 -11.01 -2.13
C LEU A 99 5.44 -11.34 -1.82
N LYS A 100 6.38 -10.68 -2.51
CA LYS A 100 7.80 -11.06 -2.55
C LYS A 100 8.75 -10.15 -1.76
N ASN A 101 8.30 -9.04 -1.19
CA ASN A 101 9.20 -8.16 -0.44
C ASN A 101 9.74 -8.88 0.79
N GLN A 102 11.06 -9.06 0.84
CA GLN A 102 11.70 -9.86 1.88
C GLN A 102 11.65 -9.20 3.26
N GLU A 103 11.64 -7.87 3.33
CA GLU A 103 11.52 -7.17 4.61
C GLU A 103 10.13 -7.33 5.20
N VAL A 104 9.08 -7.22 4.37
CA VAL A 104 7.69 -7.47 4.82
C VAL A 104 7.54 -8.92 5.27
N ARG A 105 8.03 -9.89 4.49
CA ARG A 105 7.94 -11.30 4.85
C ARG A 105 8.69 -11.63 6.14
N ARG A 106 9.85 -11.00 6.39
CA ARG A 106 10.58 -11.14 7.66
C ARG A 106 9.80 -10.52 8.82
N TYR A 107 9.19 -9.36 8.59
CA TYR A 107 8.34 -8.69 9.59
C TYR A 107 7.15 -9.55 10.01
N MET A 108 6.58 -10.33 9.08
CA MET A 108 5.49 -11.28 9.36
C MET A 108 5.91 -12.52 10.15
N GLY A 109 7.21 -12.74 10.41
CA GLY A 109 7.70 -13.93 11.10
C GLY A 109 7.36 -15.23 10.37
N GLU A 110 6.90 -16.25 11.11
CA GLU A 110 6.54 -17.57 10.54
C GLU A 110 5.48 -17.47 9.45
N ARG A 111 4.52 -16.56 9.60
CA ARG A 111 3.43 -16.33 8.64
C ARG A 111 3.95 -15.90 7.25
N GLY A 112 5.10 -15.21 7.20
CA GLY A 112 5.72 -14.72 5.97
C GLY A 112 6.52 -15.77 5.20
N VAL A 113 6.72 -16.97 5.74
CA VAL A 113 7.50 -18.05 5.09
C VAL A 113 6.80 -18.54 3.83
N LYS A 114 5.47 -18.67 3.87
CA LYS A 114 4.69 -19.20 2.76
C LYS A 114 3.45 -18.33 2.53
N LEU A 115 3.42 -17.67 1.37
CA LEU A 115 2.33 -16.82 0.93
C LEU A 115 1.97 -17.17 -0.52
N TYR A 116 0.70 -17.08 -0.83
CA TYR A 116 0.12 -17.30 -2.14
C TYR A 116 -0.52 -16.00 -2.61
N HIS A 117 0.03 -15.41 -3.67
CA HIS A 117 -0.42 -14.12 -4.19
C HIS A 117 -1.87 -14.15 -4.70
N ASN A 118 -2.43 -15.33 -4.99
CA ASN A 118 -3.81 -15.52 -5.39
C ASN A 118 -4.74 -15.89 -4.21
N ASN A 119 -4.21 -16.06 -2.99
CA ASN A 119 -5.01 -16.23 -1.79
C ASN A 119 -5.32 -14.86 -1.17
N LYS A 120 -6.60 -14.59 -0.95
CA LYS A 120 -7.08 -13.32 -0.41
C LYS A 120 -6.51 -13.01 0.99
N GLU A 121 -6.45 -14.00 1.87
CA GLU A 121 -6.00 -13.83 3.26
C GLU A 121 -4.50 -13.50 3.31
N ASP A 122 -3.69 -14.19 2.52
CA ASP A 122 -2.26 -13.92 2.38
C ASP A 122 -1.99 -12.48 1.92
N VAL A 123 -2.78 -12.00 0.96
CA VAL A 123 -2.67 -10.61 0.46
C VAL A 123 -3.02 -9.60 1.54
N VAL A 124 -4.12 -9.83 2.27
CA VAL A 124 -4.54 -8.96 3.37
C VAL A 124 -3.48 -8.91 4.46
N ASP A 125 -3.00 -10.07 4.92
CA ASP A 125 -1.99 -10.16 5.97
C ASP A 125 -0.69 -9.47 5.55
N TYR A 126 -0.25 -9.69 4.31
CA TYR A 126 0.94 -9.06 3.75
C TYR A 126 0.81 -7.54 3.66
N MET A 127 -0.33 -7.03 3.17
CA MET A 127 -0.55 -5.59 3.05
C MET A 127 -0.62 -4.90 4.42
N LEU A 128 -1.26 -5.53 5.42
CA LEU A 128 -1.29 -4.99 6.78
C LEU A 128 0.12 -4.96 7.39
N ALA A 129 0.86 -6.06 7.30
CA ALA A 129 2.24 -6.14 7.76
C ALA A 129 3.15 -5.11 7.07
N TRP A 130 2.95 -4.89 5.77
CA TRP A 130 3.70 -3.86 5.03
C TRP A 130 3.38 -2.45 5.54
N ALA A 131 2.10 -2.15 5.80
CA ALA A 131 1.71 -0.86 6.34
C ALA A 131 2.31 -0.60 7.74
N ASP A 132 2.32 -1.63 8.60
CA ASP A 132 2.90 -1.53 9.95
C ASP A 132 4.41 -1.33 9.89
N LEU A 133 5.12 -2.08 9.04
CA LEU A 133 6.55 -1.88 8.80
C LEU A 133 6.89 -0.47 8.30
N LEU A 134 6.07 0.09 7.39
CA LEU A 134 6.25 1.47 6.93
C LEU A 134 5.95 2.49 8.04
N GLU A 135 4.95 2.24 8.88
CA GLU A 135 4.62 3.09 10.03
C GLU A 135 5.77 3.13 11.04
N GLU A 136 6.34 1.98 11.42
CA GLU A 136 7.53 1.92 12.28
C GLU A 136 8.71 2.69 11.69
N LYS A 137 8.98 2.54 10.39
CA LYS A 137 10.03 3.29 9.70
C LYS A 137 9.78 4.79 9.67
N LEU A 138 8.52 5.22 9.65
CA LEU A 138 8.15 6.63 9.70
C LEU A 138 8.35 7.19 11.11
N LEU A 139 7.89 6.47 12.13
CA LEU A 139 8.02 6.85 13.54
C LEU A 139 9.49 6.96 13.97
N ASN A 140 10.35 6.03 13.53
CA ASN A 140 11.79 6.05 13.84
C ASN A 140 12.54 7.28 13.29
N LYS A 141 11.91 8.06 12.39
CA LYS A 141 12.48 9.32 11.88
C LYS A 141 12.04 10.54 12.69
N ILE A 142 11.07 10.38 13.59
CA ILE A 142 10.57 11.45 14.44
C ILE A 142 11.49 11.53 15.66
N ASN A 143 12.28 12.59 15.73
CA ASN A 143 12.99 12.94 16.95
C ASN A 143 12.08 13.81 17.81
N LEU A 144 11.66 13.30 18.96
CA LEU A 144 10.96 14.12 19.94
C LEU A 144 12.00 14.97 20.70
N PRO A 145 11.70 16.25 20.99
CA PRO A 145 12.51 17.02 21.91
C PRO A 145 12.53 16.32 23.28
N ALA A 146 13.68 16.26 23.93
CA ALA A 146 13.83 15.66 25.26
C ALA A 146 13.06 16.44 26.35
N ASP A 147 12.67 17.69 26.06
CA ASP A 147 11.93 18.59 26.93
C ASP A 147 10.54 18.86 26.33
N ILE A 148 9.71 17.82 26.34
CA ILE A 148 8.25 18.02 26.29
C ILE A 148 7.86 18.17 27.75
N GLY A 149 7.96 19.43 28.24
CA GLY A 149 7.74 19.79 29.63
C GLY A 149 6.46 19.19 30.21
N GLU A 150 6.48 18.99 31.53
CA GLU A 150 5.39 18.44 32.32
C GLU A 150 4.02 18.90 31.79
N PHE A 151 3.21 17.95 31.33
CA PHE A 151 1.81 18.20 31.02
C PHE A 151 1.11 18.57 32.33
N GLU A 152 1.00 19.86 32.63
CA GLU A 152 0.10 20.34 33.68
C GLU A 152 -1.32 19.91 33.31
N SER A 153 -1.88 19.05 34.15
CA SER A 153 -3.27 18.60 34.09
C SER A 153 -4.19 19.82 34.14
N ILE A 154 -4.96 20.05 33.07
CA ILE A 154 -5.93 21.15 32.97
C ILE A 154 -7.21 20.88 33.80
N TYR A 155 -7.22 19.87 34.68
CA TYR A 155 -8.42 19.39 35.37
C TYR A 155 -8.58 19.82 36.84
N GLU A 156 -7.76 20.72 37.39
CA GLU A 156 -7.87 21.09 38.82
C GLU A 156 -8.66 22.36 39.17
N ASN A 157 -9.20 23.12 38.20
CA ASN A 157 -9.93 24.37 38.51
C ASN A 157 -11.43 24.34 38.17
N GLN A 158 -12.15 23.30 38.62
CA GLN A 158 -13.62 23.27 38.49
C GLN A 158 -14.34 22.77 39.75
N ILE A 159 -13.93 23.17 40.95
CA ILE A 159 -14.82 23.15 42.13
C ILE A 159 -14.58 24.39 42.99
N ALA A 160 -15.23 25.51 42.65
CA ALA A 160 -15.61 26.55 43.59
C ALA A 160 -16.66 27.46 42.95
N TYR A 161 -17.94 27.16 43.14
CA TYR A 161 -19.04 28.12 43.34
C TYR A 161 -20.24 27.39 43.96
#